data_AF-A0A814V2X0-F1
#
_entry.id   AF-A0A814V2X0-F1
#
_cell.length_a   1.000
_cell.length_b   1.000
_cell.length_c   1.000
_cell.angle_alpha   90.00
_cell.angle_beta   90.00
_cell.angle_gamma   90.00
#
_symmetry.space_group_name_H-M   'P 1'
#
loop_
_entity.id
_entity.type
_entity.pdbx_description
1 polymer ?
#
loop_
_entity_poly.entity_id
_entity_poly.type
_entity_poly.pdbx_seq_one_letter_code
_entity_poly.pdbx_strand_id
1 'polypeptide(L)'
;MAISKPCVDISTLPSDVLTYANDKFIRLVEQLVGEDIAELFNVQAIHNIPCLLKTTSDVFEILKLDCPDIENIRDKLSFKLTDGTFIVKPGYRSSVSYVTEVFRNKFDDHLKQLRAKSRSVTVSSQLQLPLPFTQVSSSSSNQLAVSSIQLLSSSSTSPIVPPSTTITEHEHRNQTIKTIGTWCEREKESLALDELSLSIVDDYKLYINNDTENLEASIRCNCGVKLNLFKLKNRTFFQLSNFYAHLKSKKCSMMKQKKNDDKKKKSQDDSASKEEKVEEEEASDGNIASVADTTSSKAPETVVKNQKKRPLSQVVSSSLRVKRTRRR
;
A
#
# COMPACT_ATOMS: atom_id res chain seq x y z
N MET A 1 -19.67 -19.27 -23.22
CA MET A 1 -18.20 -19.26 -23.37
C MET A 1 -17.59 -19.60 -22.02
N ALA A 2 -16.84 -20.70 -21.92
CA ALA A 2 -16.23 -21.11 -20.66
C ALA A 2 -14.96 -20.27 -20.43
N ILE A 3 -14.97 -19.44 -19.38
CA ILE A 3 -13.78 -18.68 -18.97
C ILE A 3 -12.83 -19.68 -18.32
N SER A 4 -11.87 -20.22 -19.08
CA SER A 4 -10.80 -21.04 -18.50
C SER A 4 -10.01 -20.15 -17.53
N LYS A 5 -10.10 -20.43 -16.23
CA LYS A 5 -9.30 -19.73 -15.23
C LYS A 5 -7.81 -19.91 -15.59
N PRO A 6 -7.06 -18.84 -15.93
CA PRO A 6 -5.62 -18.95 -15.98
C PRO A 6 -5.13 -19.10 -14.53
N CYS A 7 -4.87 -20.34 -14.13
CA CYS A 7 -4.17 -20.65 -12.88
C CYS A 7 -2.72 -20.95 -13.24
N VAL A 8 -2.02 -19.95 -13.77
CA VAL A 8 -0.59 -20.10 -14.05
C VAL A 8 0.14 -20.11 -12.72
N ASP A 9 0.87 -21.19 -12.45
CA ASP A 9 1.70 -21.29 -11.26
C ASP A 9 2.88 -20.33 -11.38
N ILE A 10 2.79 -19.22 -10.67
CA ILE A 10 3.80 -18.16 -10.72
C ILE A 10 5.15 -18.58 -10.13
N SER A 11 5.18 -19.68 -9.35
CA SER A 11 6.45 -20.26 -8.92
C SER A 11 7.30 -20.73 -10.11
N THR A 12 6.69 -20.98 -11.28
CA THR A 12 7.37 -21.41 -12.50
C THR A 12 7.80 -20.26 -13.41
N LEU A 13 7.78 -19.00 -12.96
CA LEU A 13 8.26 -17.89 -13.76
C LEU A 13 9.76 -18.06 -14.12
N PRO A 14 10.13 -17.90 -15.40
CA PRO A 14 11.51 -18.01 -15.87
C PRO A 14 12.48 -17.10 -15.09
N SER A 15 13.75 -17.51 -14.98
CA SER A 15 14.79 -16.72 -14.31
C SER A 15 15.11 -15.42 -15.05
N ASP A 16 14.91 -15.39 -16.37
CA ASP A 16 15.11 -14.24 -17.24
C ASP A 16 13.88 -13.32 -17.34
N VAL A 17 12.81 -13.58 -16.57
CA VAL A 17 11.53 -12.84 -16.68
C VAL A 17 11.70 -11.32 -16.54
N LEU A 18 12.65 -10.87 -15.71
CA LEU A 18 12.96 -9.45 -15.48
C LEU A 18 13.51 -8.73 -16.72
N THR A 19 13.96 -9.48 -17.73
CA THR A 19 14.49 -8.95 -19.00
C THR A 19 13.41 -8.79 -20.07
N TYR A 20 12.18 -9.21 -19.80
CA TYR A 20 11.11 -9.19 -20.80
C TYR A 20 10.69 -7.74 -21.07
N ALA A 21 10.54 -7.42 -22.35
CA ALA A 21 10.13 -6.11 -22.83
C ALA A 21 9.19 -6.26 -24.04
N ASN A 22 8.41 -5.20 -24.31
CA ASN A 22 7.47 -5.07 -25.41
C ASN A 22 6.53 -6.29 -25.47
N ASP A 23 6.38 -6.90 -26.65
CA ASP A 23 5.47 -8.02 -26.88
C ASP A 23 5.72 -9.21 -25.95
N LYS A 24 6.97 -9.49 -25.58
CA LYS A 24 7.30 -10.60 -24.68
C LYS A 24 6.74 -10.34 -23.27
N PHE A 25 6.79 -9.08 -22.83
CA PHE A 25 6.19 -8.66 -21.57
C PHE A 25 4.66 -8.67 -21.64
N ILE A 26 4.06 -8.08 -22.68
CA ILE A 26 2.60 -8.02 -22.84
C ILE A 26 1.98 -9.42 -22.91
N ARG A 27 2.58 -10.35 -23.67
CA ARG A 27 2.14 -11.75 -23.72
C ARG A 27 2.21 -12.46 -22.36
N LEU A 28 3.24 -12.16 -21.56
CA LEU A 28 3.34 -12.71 -20.21
C LEU A 28 2.22 -12.17 -19.32
N VAL A 29 1.94 -10.87 -19.39
CA VAL A 29 0.83 -10.25 -18.64
C VAL A 29 -0.50 -10.87 -19.06
N GLU A 30 -0.75 -11.02 -20.37
CA GLU A 30 -1.94 -11.66 -20.91
C GLU A 30 -2.14 -13.08 -20.34
N GLN A 31 -1.07 -13.89 -20.29
CA GLN A 31 -1.12 -15.24 -19.71
C GLN A 31 -1.41 -15.25 -18.20
N LEU A 32 -0.93 -14.24 -17.46
CA LEU A 32 -1.05 -14.19 -16.00
C LEU A 32 -2.37 -13.58 -15.52
N VAL A 33 -2.84 -12.50 -16.16
CA VAL A 33 -3.97 -11.68 -15.68
C VAL A 33 -5.10 -11.54 -16.71
N GLY A 34 -4.88 -11.99 -17.94
CA GLY A 34 -5.85 -11.91 -19.02
C GLY A 34 -5.60 -10.77 -20.01
N GLU A 35 -6.20 -10.89 -21.18
CA GLU A 35 -6.08 -9.98 -22.32
C GLU A 35 -6.49 -8.54 -21.97
N ASP A 36 -7.60 -8.35 -21.26
CA ASP A 36 -8.12 -7.01 -20.95
C ASP A 36 -7.10 -6.14 -20.16
N ILE A 37 -6.32 -6.76 -19.27
CA ILE A 37 -5.30 -6.06 -18.49
C ILE A 37 -4.02 -5.85 -19.31
N ALA A 38 -3.68 -6.79 -20.17
CA ALA A 38 -2.56 -6.62 -21.10
C ALA A 38 -2.83 -5.45 -22.07
N GLU A 39 -4.07 -5.33 -22.57
CA GLU A 39 -4.54 -4.20 -23.39
C GLU A 39 -4.41 -2.87 -22.61
N LEU A 40 -4.86 -2.85 -21.35
CA LEU A 40 -4.73 -1.67 -20.47
C LEU A 40 -3.25 -1.26 -20.26
N PHE A 41 -2.35 -2.22 -20.07
CA PHE A 41 -0.91 -1.93 -19.91
C PHE A 41 -0.32 -1.39 -21.21
N ASN A 42 -0.73 -1.93 -22.35
CA ASN A 42 -0.30 -1.45 -23.66
C ASN A 42 -0.72 0.00 -23.91
N VAL A 43 -1.97 0.36 -23.60
CA VAL A 43 -2.47 1.75 -23.72
C VAL A 43 -1.70 2.72 -22.82
N GLN A 44 -1.29 2.28 -21.63
CA GLN A 44 -0.45 3.08 -20.73
C GLN A 44 1.04 3.07 -21.08
N ALA A 45 1.42 2.45 -22.20
CA ALA A 45 2.81 2.25 -22.60
C ALA A 45 3.67 1.54 -21.52
N ILE A 46 3.06 0.70 -20.69
CA ILE A 46 3.76 -0.16 -19.72
C ILE A 46 4.20 -1.41 -20.47
N HIS A 47 5.43 -1.38 -21.00
CA HIS A 47 5.96 -2.41 -21.89
C HIS A 47 7.08 -3.25 -21.26
N ASN A 48 7.39 -3.07 -19.97
CA ASN A 48 8.39 -3.87 -19.27
C ASN A 48 8.15 -3.85 -17.74
N ILE A 49 8.77 -4.80 -17.04
CA ILE A 49 8.64 -4.94 -15.58
C ILE A 49 9.15 -3.71 -14.82
N PRO A 50 10.33 -3.13 -15.14
CA PRO A 50 10.78 -1.90 -14.48
C PRO A 50 9.78 -0.74 -14.56
N CYS A 51 9.13 -0.54 -15.71
CA CYS A 51 8.08 0.46 -15.88
C CYS A 51 6.90 0.17 -14.96
N LEU A 52 6.38 -1.07 -14.97
CA LEU A 52 5.28 -1.48 -14.09
C LEU A 52 5.59 -1.25 -12.61
N LEU A 53 6.80 -1.61 -12.16
CA LEU A 53 7.22 -1.46 -10.77
C LEU A 53 7.45 0.00 -10.35
N LYS A 54 7.77 0.88 -11.32
CA LYS A 54 7.94 2.32 -11.10
C LYS A 54 6.61 3.07 -11.15
N THR A 55 5.58 2.51 -11.75
CA THR A 55 4.24 3.12 -11.73
C THR A 55 3.77 3.23 -10.28
N THR A 56 3.84 4.46 -9.75
CA THR A 56 3.45 4.78 -8.37
C THR A 56 1.95 5.00 -8.22
N SER A 57 1.25 5.28 -9.32
CA SER A 57 -0.19 5.48 -9.39
C SER A 57 -0.96 4.17 -9.57
N ASP A 58 -2.24 4.20 -9.23
CA ASP A 58 -3.17 3.11 -9.54
C ASP A 58 -3.29 3.00 -11.07
N VAL A 59 -2.92 1.86 -11.66
CA VAL A 59 -3.00 1.63 -13.12
C VAL A 59 -4.41 1.80 -13.68
N PHE A 60 -5.44 1.78 -12.84
CA PHE A 60 -6.82 1.99 -13.26
C PHE A 60 -7.23 3.47 -13.27
N GLU A 61 -6.38 4.41 -12.84
CA GLU A 61 -6.69 5.85 -12.87
C GLU A 61 -6.95 6.37 -14.27
N ILE A 62 -6.30 5.81 -15.28
CA ILE A 62 -6.50 6.18 -16.68
C ILE A 62 -7.95 5.96 -17.15
N LEU A 63 -8.70 5.05 -16.51
CA LEU A 63 -10.10 4.77 -16.86
C LEU A 63 -11.05 5.91 -16.46
N LYS A 64 -10.58 6.89 -15.67
CA LYS A 64 -11.34 8.10 -15.33
C LYS A 64 -11.27 9.17 -16.42
N LEU A 65 -10.37 9.00 -17.40
CA LEU A 65 -10.26 9.94 -18.52
C LEU A 65 -11.40 9.72 -19.50
N ASP A 66 -11.95 10.82 -20.00
CA ASP A 66 -12.97 10.81 -21.04
C ASP A 66 -12.30 10.78 -22.41
N CYS A 67 -11.99 9.58 -22.90
CA CYS A 67 -11.26 9.38 -24.14
C CYS A 67 -11.80 8.14 -24.89
N PRO A 68 -12.12 8.25 -26.19
CA PRO A 68 -12.70 7.17 -26.99
C PRO A 68 -11.84 5.91 -27.01
N ASP A 69 -10.51 6.06 -27.00
CA ASP A 69 -9.56 4.93 -27.06
C ASP A 69 -9.61 4.07 -25.79
N ILE A 70 -10.09 4.62 -24.66
CA ILE A 70 -10.15 3.95 -23.36
C ILE A 70 -11.58 3.43 -23.07
N GLU A 71 -12.61 3.89 -23.79
CA GLU A 71 -14.00 3.52 -23.50
C GLU A 71 -14.25 2.02 -23.59
N ASN A 72 -13.73 1.37 -24.63
CA ASN A 72 -13.87 -0.08 -24.80
C ASN A 72 -13.23 -0.84 -23.62
N ILE A 73 -12.03 -0.43 -23.20
CA ILE A 73 -11.32 -1.03 -22.07
C ILE A 73 -12.08 -0.76 -20.76
N ARG A 74 -12.61 0.47 -20.59
CA ARG A 74 -13.43 0.87 -19.43
C ARG A 74 -14.66 -0.01 -19.31
N ASP A 75 -15.37 -0.26 -20.40
CA ASP A 75 -16.58 -1.09 -20.41
C ASP A 75 -16.26 -2.57 -20.10
N LYS A 76 -15.11 -3.09 -20.56
CA LYS A 76 -14.65 -4.43 -20.21
C LYS A 76 -14.27 -4.55 -18.73
N LEU A 77 -13.52 -3.58 -18.20
CA LEU A 77 -12.89 -3.65 -16.88
C LEU A 77 -13.74 -3.15 -15.72
N SER A 78 -14.84 -2.43 -15.98
CA SER A 78 -15.66 -1.79 -14.95
C SER A 78 -17.14 -2.19 -15.02
N PHE A 79 -17.86 -1.87 -13.95
CA PHE A 79 -19.32 -1.82 -13.93
C PHE A 79 -19.74 -0.36 -14.05
N LYS A 80 -20.61 -0.07 -15.01
CA LYS A 80 -21.28 1.22 -15.14
C LYS A 80 -22.45 1.29 -14.16
N LEU A 81 -22.46 2.30 -13.32
CA LEU A 81 -23.54 2.59 -12.38
C LEU A 81 -24.63 3.45 -13.05
N THR A 82 -25.80 3.52 -12.42
CA THR A 82 -26.96 4.27 -12.93
C THR A 82 -26.73 5.79 -12.99
N ASP A 83 -25.82 6.30 -12.17
CA ASP A 83 -25.41 7.71 -12.15
C ASP A 83 -24.34 8.04 -13.20
N GLY A 84 -23.93 7.06 -14.01
CA GLY A 84 -22.89 7.21 -15.02
C GLY A 84 -21.46 7.08 -14.47
N THR A 85 -21.28 6.81 -13.17
CA THR A 85 -19.95 6.52 -12.61
C THR A 85 -19.54 5.07 -12.90
N PHE A 86 -18.24 4.79 -12.75
CA PHE A 86 -17.67 3.48 -13.07
C PHE A 86 -16.91 2.91 -11.88
N ILE A 87 -17.14 1.62 -11.59
CA ILE A 87 -16.40 0.87 -10.57
C ILE A 87 -15.63 -0.27 -11.25
N VAL A 88 -14.31 -0.25 -11.15
CA VAL A 88 -13.44 -1.33 -11.65
C VAL A 88 -13.78 -2.64 -10.96
N LYS A 89 -13.95 -3.73 -11.73
CA LYS A 89 -14.28 -5.03 -11.16
C LYS A 89 -13.14 -5.45 -10.20
N PRO A 90 -13.47 -5.84 -8.94
CA PRO A 90 -12.45 -6.07 -7.92
C PRO A 90 -11.46 -7.18 -8.28
N GLY A 91 -11.88 -8.18 -9.05
CA GLY A 91 -11.00 -9.24 -9.55
C GLY A 91 -9.80 -8.72 -10.33
N TYR A 92 -9.99 -7.72 -11.20
CA TYR A 92 -8.89 -7.11 -11.95
C TYR A 92 -7.90 -6.38 -11.04
N ARG A 93 -8.39 -5.64 -10.03
CA ARG A 93 -7.54 -4.97 -9.04
C ARG A 93 -6.67 -5.98 -8.28
N SER A 94 -7.27 -7.07 -7.83
CA SER A 94 -6.55 -8.14 -7.14
C SER A 94 -5.50 -8.80 -8.05
N SER A 95 -5.84 -9.09 -9.31
CA SER A 95 -4.93 -9.70 -10.28
C SER A 95 -3.70 -8.83 -10.57
N VAL A 96 -3.89 -7.53 -10.82
CA VAL A 96 -2.79 -6.59 -11.05
C VAL A 96 -1.92 -6.46 -9.80
N SER A 97 -2.53 -6.30 -8.62
CA SER A 97 -1.81 -6.19 -7.35
C SER A 97 -0.93 -7.41 -7.12
N TYR A 98 -1.48 -8.59 -7.38
CA TYR A 98 -0.78 -9.86 -7.20
C TYR A 98 0.41 -9.99 -8.15
N VAL A 99 0.23 -9.75 -9.46
CA VAL A 99 1.35 -9.80 -10.42
C VAL A 99 2.43 -8.76 -10.12
N THR A 100 2.03 -7.57 -9.68
CA THR A 100 2.98 -6.53 -9.26
C THR A 100 3.82 -6.98 -8.06
N GLU A 101 3.20 -7.60 -7.06
CA GLU A 101 3.91 -8.13 -5.89
C GLU A 101 4.87 -9.26 -6.27
N VAL A 102 4.45 -10.15 -7.17
CA VAL A 102 5.27 -11.25 -7.71
C VAL A 102 6.52 -10.72 -8.41
N PHE A 103 6.37 -9.76 -9.32
CA PHE A 103 7.51 -9.17 -10.01
C PHE A 103 8.43 -8.41 -9.06
N ARG A 104 7.87 -7.72 -8.06
CA ARG A 104 8.66 -7.05 -7.01
C ARG A 104 9.50 -8.05 -6.22
N ASN A 105 8.91 -9.17 -5.80
CA ASN A 105 9.63 -10.22 -5.08
C ASN A 105 10.77 -10.81 -5.92
N LYS A 106 10.52 -11.13 -7.20
CA LYS A 106 11.55 -11.61 -8.13
C LYS A 106 12.66 -10.58 -8.34
N PHE A 107 12.31 -9.29 -8.46
CA PHE A 107 13.27 -8.21 -8.60
C PHE A 107 14.16 -8.07 -7.35
N ASP A 108 13.57 -8.13 -6.16
CA ASP A 108 14.30 -8.09 -4.89
C ASP A 108 15.25 -9.28 -4.73
N ASP A 109 14.81 -10.48 -5.12
CA ASP A 109 15.64 -11.68 -5.07
C ASP A 109 16.82 -11.60 -6.05
N HIS A 110 16.60 -11.05 -7.25
CA HIS A 110 17.68 -10.78 -8.20
C HIS A 110 18.70 -9.78 -7.62
N LEU A 111 18.25 -8.71 -6.97
CA LEU A 111 19.13 -7.76 -6.29
C LEU A 111 19.94 -8.41 -5.15
N LYS A 112 19.33 -9.30 -4.36
CA LYS A 112 20.04 -10.06 -3.31
C LYS A 112 21.13 -10.94 -3.91
N GLN A 113 20.85 -11.62 -5.02
CA GLN A 113 21.83 -12.46 -5.71
C GLN A 113 23.03 -11.66 -6.23
N LEU A 114 22.79 -10.48 -6.81
CA LEU A 114 23.86 -9.59 -7.26
C LEU A 114 24.77 -9.14 -6.10
N ARG A 115 24.19 -8.80 -4.95
CA ARG A 115 24.94 -8.44 -3.73
C ARG A 115 25.72 -9.61 -3.12
N ALA A 116 25.19 -10.83 -3.24
CA ALA A 116 25.91 -12.01 -2.76
C ALA A 116 27.14 -12.31 -3.63
N LYS A 117 27.02 -12.15 -4.96
CA LYS A 117 28.13 -12.38 -5.90
C LYS A 117 29.29 -11.40 -5.69
N SER A 118 29.02 -10.13 -5.38
CA SER A 118 30.08 -9.13 -5.17
C SER A 118 30.91 -9.37 -3.89
N ARG A 119 30.36 -10.08 -2.89
CA ARG A 119 31.08 -10.40 -1.65
C ARG A 119 32.03 -11.60 -1.76
N SER A 120 31.96 -12.39 -2.84
CA SER A 120 32.79 -13.59 -3.01
C SER A 120 34.13 -13.33 -3.70
N VAL A 121 34.47 -12.08 -4.04
CA VAL A 121 35.81 -11.72 -4.51
C VAL A 121 36.72 -11.55 -3.29
N THR A 122 36.95 -12.67 -2.59
CA THR A 122 37.99 -12.74 -1.59
C THR A 122 39.32 -12.66 -2.32
N VAL A 123 40.03 -11.59 -1.99
CA VAL A 123 41.43 -11.30 -2.28
C VAL A 123 42.28 -12.55 -2.06
N SER A 124 42.47 -13.35 -3.10
CA SER A 124 43.56 -14.32 -3.14
C SER A 124 44.78 -13.61 -3.69
N SER A 125 45.37 -12.76 -2.84
CA SER A 125 46.72 -12.21 -3.03
C SER A 125 47.72 -13.36 -2.89
N GLN A 126 47.94 -14.12 -3.96
CA GLN A 126 49.22 -14.76 -4.17
C GLN A 126 50.03 -13.89 -5.11
N LEU A 127 50.96 -13.14 -4.50
CA LEU A 127 52.12 -12.54 -5.15
C LEU A 127 52.92 -13.65 -5.84
N GLN A 128 52.76 -13.79 -7.16
CA GLN A 128 53.82 -14.29 -8.03
C GLN A 128 53.87 -13.45 -9.31
N LEU A 129 54.84 -12.52 -9.34
CA LEU A 129 55.56 -12.15 -10.55
C LEU A 129 56.16 -13.43 -11.15
N PRO A 130 56.15 -13.61 -12.48
CA PRO A 130 57.06 -12.85 -13.34
C PRO A 130 56.45 -12.35 -14.66
N LEU A 131 56.82 -11.13 -15.03
CA LEU A 131 56.80 -10.68 -16.43
C LEU A 131 57.94 -11.38 -17.20
N PRO A 132 57.70 -11.78 -18.46
CA PRO A 132 58.68 -11.60 -19.50
C PRO A 132 58.25 -10.43 -20.39
N PHE A 133 59.11 -9.42 -20.35
CA PHE A 133 59.26 -8.40 -21.38
C PHE A 133 59.31 -9.08 -22.76
N THR A 134 58.41 -8.75 -23.68
CA THR A 134 58.64 -9.02 -25.11
C THR A 134 58.33 -7.77 -25.91
N GLN A 135 59.40 -7.23 -26.49
CA GLN A 135 59.41 -6.04 -27.32
C GLN A 135 58.69 -6.27 -28.65
N VAL A 136 58.06 -5.18 -29.08
CA VAL A 136 57.77 -4.75 -30.46
C VAL A 136 58.54 -5.49 -31.56
N SER A 137 57.79 -5.92 -32.58
CA SER A 137 58.25 -5.84 -33.97
C SER A 137 57.06 -5.75 -34.92
N SER A 138 56.93 -4.57 -35.51
CA SER A 138 56.20 -4.27 -36.73
C SER A 138 56.68 -5.15 -37.89
N SER A 139 55.75 -5.78 -38.59
CA SER A 139 55.96 -6.15 -39.99
C SER A 139 54.65 -6.00 -40.77
N SER A 140 54.69 -5.01 -41.64
CA SER A 140 53.83 -4.81 -42.79
C SER A 140 53.84 -6.03 -43.70
N SER A 141 52.66 -6.54 -44.08
CA SER A 141 52.54 -7.32 -45.31
C SER A 141 51.15 -7.17 -45.90
N ASN A 142 51.14 -6.66 -47.14
CA ASN A 142 49.98 -6.57 -48.01
C ASN A 142 49.54 -7.98 -48.41
N GLN A 143 48.28 -8.35 -48.17
CA GLN A 143 47.58 -9.29 -49.04
C GLN A 143 46.14 -8.84 -49.28
N LEU A 144 45.88 -8.58 -50.57
CA LEU A 144 44.58 -8.45 -51.20
C LEU A 144 43.86 -9.79 -51.14
N ALA A 145 42.68 -9.87 -50.53
CA ALA A 145 41.71 -10.90 -50.86
C ALA A 145 40.30 -10.53 -50.38
N VAL A 146 39.45 -10.30 -51.39
CA VAL A 146 38.05 -10.75 -51.50
C VAL A 146 37.02 -10.17 -50.53
N SER A 147 36.18 -9.33 -51.15
CA SER A 147 34.89 -8.78 -50.72
C SER A 147 34.11 -9.66 -49.75
N SER A 148 33.92 -9.16 -48.54
CA SER A 148 32.83 -9.53 -47.65
C SER A 148 32.12 -8.24 -47.24
N ILE A 149 30.85 -8.14 -47.60
CA ILE A 149 29.96 -7.03 -47.23
C ILE A 149 29.77 -7.09 -45.71
N GLN A 150 30.54 -6.30 -44.97
CA GLN A 150 30.28 -6.00 -43.57
C GLN A 150 29.52 -4.67 -43.51
N LEU A 151 28.24 -4.77 -43.13
CA LEU A 151 27.41 -3.66 -42.69
C LEU A 151 28.03 -3.04 -41.43
N LEU A 152 28.76 -1.94 -41.63
CA LEU A 152 29.19 -1.03 -40.57
C LEU A 152 28.01 -0.15 -40.14
N SER A 153 27.23 -0.64 -39.17
CA SER A 153 26.34 0.21 -38.38
C SER A 153 27.15 0.85 -37.25
N SER A 154 27.81 1.96 -37.57
CA SER A 154 28.49 2.82 -36.61
C SER A 154 27.47 3.64 -35.80
N SER A 155 26.83 3.00 -34.82
CA SER A 155 26.05 3.71 -33.81
C SER A 155 26.92 3.94 -32.58
N SER A 156 27.57 5.11 -32.53
CA SER A 156 28.23 5.61 -31.33
C SER A 156 27.19 5.95 -30.27
N THR A 157 26.79 4.97 -29.47
CA THR A 157 26.05 5.22 -28.23
C THR A 157 27.03 5.69 -27.18
N SER A 158 27.06 6.99 -26.94
CA SER A 158 27.63 7.56 -25.72
C SER A 158 27.07 6.79 -24.51
N PRO A 159 27.90 6.42 -23.52
CA PRO A 159 27.41 5.76 -22.32
C PRO A 159 26.44 6.71 -21.62
N ILE A 160 25.14 6.42 -21.72
CA ILE A 160 24.11 7.06 -20.93
C ILE A 160 24.38 6.64 -19.49
N VAL A 161 25.07 7.51 -18.75
CA VAL A 161 25.21 7.41 -17.31
C VAL A 161 23.78 7.50 -16.76
N PRO A 162 23.22 6.43 -16.17
CA PRO A 162 21.90 6.50 -15.57
C PRO A 162 21.96 7.59 -14.49
N PRO A 163 20.99 8.51 -14.43
CA PRO A 163 20.97 9.51 -13.38
C PRO A 163 20.89 8.77 -12.04
N SER A 164 21.99 8.81 -11.29
CA SER A 164 22.02 8.37 -9.90
C SER A 164 21.13 9.32 -9.10
N THR A 165 19.82 9.05 -9.10
CA THR A 165 18.90 9.64 -8.13
C THR A 165 19.14 8.95 -6.79
N THR A 166 20.30 9.21 -6.20
CA THR A 166 20.55 8.94 -4.78
C THR A 166 19.63 9.86 -3.99
N ILE A 167 18.46 9.31 -3.60
CA ILE A 167 17.57 9.95 -2.64
C ILE A 167 18.42 10.24 -1.38
N THR A 168 18.46 11.50 -0.97
CA THR A 168 19.24 11.89 0.20
C THR A 168 18.67 11.23 1.46
N GLU A 169 19.50 11.00 2.48
CA GLU A 169 19.06 10.39 3.75
C GLU A 169 17.90 11.18 4.39
N HIS A 170 17.95 12.51 4.27
CA HIS A 170 16.90 13.41 4.74
C HIS A 170 15.56 13.19 4.02
N GLU A 171 15.60 12.97 2.71
CA GLU A 171 14.40 12.76 1.91
C GLU A 171 13.78 11.38 2.16
N HIS A 172 14.61 10.35 2.32
CA HIS A 172 14.15 9.02 2.76
C HIS A 172 13.52 9.07 4.16
N ARG A 173 14.10 9.83 5.10
CA ARG A 173 13.54 10.05 6.44
C ARG A 173 12.16 10.72 6.36
N ASN A 174 12.02 11.78 5.58
CA ASN A 174 10.75 12.49 5.42
C ASN A 174 9.68 11.62 4.77
N GLN A 175 10.06 10.84 3.76
CA GLN A 175 9.14 9.90 3.12
C GLN A 175 8.68 8.79 4.09
N THR A 176 9.57 8.32 4.97
CA THR A 176 9.22 7.33 6.00
C THR A 176 8.28 7.92 7.06
N ILE A 177 8.54 9.15 7.52
CA ILE A 177 7.65 9.87 8.45
C ILE A 177 6.26 10.05 7.81
N LYS A 178 6.21 10.52 6.56
CA LYS A 178 4.97 10.72 5.81
C LYS A 178 4.20 9.39 5.67
N THR A 179 4.90 8.30 5.34
CA THR A 179 4.30 6.97 5.20
C THR A 179 3.69 6.51 6.52
N ILE A 180 4.42 6.62 7.63
CA ILE A 180 3.92 6.26 8.96
C ILE A 180 2.72 7.14 9.35
N GLY A 181 2.79 8.45 9.10
CA GLY A 181 1.69 9.38 9.35
C GLY A 181 0.43 9.00 8.57
N THR A 182 0.54 8.79 7.26
CA THR A 182 -0.60 8.38 6.42
C THR A 182 -1.18 7.03 6.81
N TRP A 183 -0.33 6.11 7.30
CA TRP A 183 -0.78 4.81 7.78
C TRP A 183 -1.53 4.92 9.11
N CYS A 184 -1.05 5.75 10.04
CA CYS A 184 -1.74 6.05 11.29
C CYS A 184 -3.13 6.66 11.07
N GLU A 185 -3.26 7.58 10.10
CA GLU A 185 -4.56 8.16 9.73
C GLU A 185 -5.51 7.11 9.13
N ARG A 186 -5.01 6.25 8.24
CA ARG A 186 -5.82 5.19 7.61
C ARG A 186 -6.37 4.18 8.60
N GLU A 187 -5.58 3.79 9.59
CA GLU A 187 -5.98 2.79 10.60
C GLU A 187 -6.71 3.42 11.79
N LYS A 188 -7.02 4.71 11.76
CA LYS A 188 -7.69 5.41 12.87
C LYS A 188 -9.04 4.75 13.20
N GLU A 189 -9.84 4.49 12.16
CA GLU A 189 -11.17 3.84 12.23
C GLU A 189 -11.09 2.40 12.74
N SER A 190 -10.15 1.61 12.22
CA SER A 190 -9.98 0.20 12.60
C SER A 190 -9.55 0.04 14.06
N LEU A 191 -8.89 1.06 14.62
CA LEU A 191 -8.34 1.06 15.96
C LEU A 191 -9.30 1.62 17.01
N ALA A 192 -10.48 2.12 16.61
CA ALA A 192 -11.43 2.86 17.44
C ALA A 192 -10.75 4.07 18.11
N LEU A 193 -9.92 4.79 17.34
CA LEU A 193 -9.27 6.04 17.75
C LEU A 193 -9.99 7.25 17.15
N ASP A 194 -11.23 7.07 16.70
CA ASP A 194 -11.98 7.98 15.84
C ASP A 194 -12.14 9.36 16.50
N GLU A 195 -12.31 9.39 17.81
CA GLU A 195 -12.40 10.62 18.62
C GLU A 195 -11.04 11.27 18.96
N LEU A 196 -9.91 10.58 18.71
CA LEU A 196 -8.57 11.04 19.08
C LEU A 196 -7.72 11.37 17.86
N SER A 197 -7.61 12.65 17.53
CA SER A 197 -6.53 13.12 16.64
C SER A 197 -5.18 12.99 17.35
N LEU A 198 -4.24 12.29 16.73
CA LEU A 198 -2.87 12.14 17.23
C LEU A 198 -1.92 12.95 16.34
N SER A 199 -1.25 13.94 16.92
CA SER A 199 -0.26 14.80 16.26
C SER A 199 1.17 14.25 16.45
N ILE A 200 1.94 14.20 15.36
CA ILE A 200 3.37 13.80 15.32
C ILE A 200 4.28 14.79 16.08
N VAL A 201 3.77 15.94 16.50
CA VAL A 201 4.55 16.92 17.28
C VAL A 201 4.11 16.93 18.74
N ASP A 202 2.80 16.87 18.96
CA ASP A 202 2.21 17.11 20.29
C ASP A 202 2.04 15.81 21.09
N ASP A 203 1.77 14.69 20.42
CA ASP A 203 1.40 13.43 21.08
C ASP A 203 2.51 12.39 21.08
N TYR A 204 3.35 12.39 20.06
CA TYR A 204 4.48 11.48 19.96
C TYR A 204 5.55 12.05 19.04
N LYS A 205 6.80 11.60 19.16
CA LYS A 205 7.91 11.97 18.27
C LYS A 205 8.48 10.71 17.62
N LEU A 206 8.75 10.76 16.32
CA LEU A 206 9.36 9.66 15.58
C LEU A 206 10.87 9.88 15.42
N TYR A 207 11.66 8.86 15.73
CA TYR A 207 13.10 8.83 15.54
C TYR A 207 13.44 7.67 14.59
N ILE A 208 14.14 7.98 13.51
CA ILE A 208 14.65 6.99 12.57
C ILE A 208 16.17 7.12 12.60
N ASN A 209 16.85 6.03 12.96
CA ASN A 209 18.29 5.91 12.84
C ASN A 209 18.57 5.04 11.61
N ASN A 210 19.36 5.58 10.67
CA ASN A 210 19.66 4.93 9.41
C ASN A 210 21.13 4.54 9.37
N ASP A 211 21.54 3.70 10.34
CA ASP A 211 22.84 3.07 10.26
C ASP A 211 22.84 2.09 9.08
N THR A 212 23.87 2.16 8.25
CA THR A 212 23.98 1.55 6.90
C THR A 212 23.58 0.07 6.79
N GLU A 213 23.51 -0.66 7.90
CA GLU A 213 23.12 -2.07 7.95
C GLU A 213 21.80 -2.34 8.70
N ASN A 214 21.33 -1.43 9.57
CA ASN A 214 20.17 -1.63 10.41
C ASN A 214 19.30 -0.36 10.49
N LEU A 215 18.22 -0.33 9.72
CA LEU A 215 17.20 0.69 9.85
C LEU A 215 16.43 0.48 11.15
N GLU A 216 16.76 1.26 12.18
CA GLU A 216 16.06 1.26 13.46
C GLU A 216 15.12 2.46 13.54
N ALA A 217 13.85 2.21 13.86
CA ALA A 217 12.91 3.28 14.15
C ALA A 217 12.39 3.15 15.58
N SER A 218 12.13 4.28 16.22
CA SER A 218 11.49 4.31 17.53
C SER A 218 10.51 5.47 17.60
N ILE A 219 9.44 5.27 18.35
CA ILE A 219 8.40 6.27 18.60
C ILE A 219 8.42 6.59 20.09
N ARG A 220 8.50 7.87 20.44
CA ARG A 220 8.43 8.34 21.83
C ARG A 220 7.07 9.00 22.03
N CYS A 221 6.21 8.38 22.83
CA CYS A 221 4.96 9.02 23.25
C CYS A 221 5.27 10.20 24.19
N ASN A 222 4.44 11.24 24.17
CA ASN A 222 4.60 12.41 25.04
C ASN A 222 4.45 12.08 26.53
N CYS A 223 3.92 10.90 26.88
CA CYS A 223 4.00 10.37 28.25
C CYS A 223 5.42 9.94 28.69
N GLY A 224 6.42 10.07 27.80
CA GLY A 224 7.83 9.73 28.05
C GLY A 224 8.22 8.30 27.62
N VAL A 225 7.24 7.43 27.33
CA VAL A 225 7.52 6.04 26.93
C VAL A 225 8.10 5.99 25.51
N LYS A 226 9.30 5.45 25.38
CA LYS A 226 9.96 5.14 24.10
C LYS A 226 9.65 3.69 23.71
N LEU A 227 9.19 3.48 22.49
CA LEU A 227 8.87 2.17 21.93
C LEU A 227 9.67 1.97 20.65
N ASN A 228 10.32 0.82 20.53
CA ASN A 228 11.04 0.46 19.32
C ASN A 228 10.06 -0.10 18.30
N LEU A 229 10.20 0.35 17.06
CA LEU A 229 9.43 -0.08 15.92
C LEU A 229 10.23 -1.17 15.19
N PHE A 230 9.71 -2.39 15.23
CA PHE A 230 10.38 -3.51 14.57
C PHE A 230 10.02 -3.51 13.07
N LYS A 231 11.04 -3.58 12.22
CA LYS A 231 10.85 -3.83 10.80
C LYS A 231 10.47 -5.30 10.60
N LEU A 232 9.34 -5.55 9.96
CA LEU A 232 8.94 -6.91 9.59
C LEU A 232 9.90 -7.46 8.54
N LYS A 233 10.41 -8.68 8.74
CA LYS A 233 11.29 -9.36 7.77
C LYS A 233 10.58 -9.37 6.40
N ASN A 234 11.24 -8.85 5.37
CA ASN A 234 10.74 -8.73 4.00
C ASN A 234 9.62 -7.70 3.74
N ARG A 235 9.35 -6.76 4.66
CA ARG A 235 8.40 -5.65 4.41
C ARG A 235 9.07 -4.29 4.58
N THR A 236 8.56 -3.31 3.84
CA THR A 236 8.94 -1.89 3.96
C THR A 236 8.25 -1.19 5.14
N PHE A 237 7.43 -1.91 5.90
CA PHE A 237 6.61 -1.36 6.98
C PHE A 237 7.14 -1.72 8.36
N PHE A 238 6.95 -0.79 9.30
CA PHE A 238 7.22 -0.97 10.71
C PHE A 238 5.99 -1.51 11.44
N GLN A 239 6.20 -2.40 12.40
CA GLN A 239 5.13 -2.91 13.25
C GLN A 239 4.80 -1.90 14.36
N LEU A 240 3.59 -1.33 14.31
CA LEU A 240 3.10 -0.32 15.26
C LEU A 240 2.23 -0.89 16.38
N SER A 241 2.02 -2.20 16.43
CA SER A 241 1.15 -2.85 17.43
C SER A 241 1.53 -2.52 18.87
N ASN A 242 2.83 -2.40 19.17
CA ASN A 242 3.30 -2.07 20.52
C ASN A 242 2.95 -0.62 20.91
N PHE A 243 3.00 0.30 19.96
CA PHE A 243 2.59 1.68 20.16
C PHE A 243 1.08 1.76 20.46
N TYR A 244 0.26 1.06 19.70
CA TYR A 244 -1.18 1.03 19.97
C TYR A 244 -1.54 0.32 21.26
N ALA A 245 -0.87 -0.79 21.58
CA ALA A 245 -1.04 -1.46 22.87
C ALA A 245 -0.74 -0.49 24.02
N HIS A 246 0.29 0.34 23.88
CA HIS A 246 0.61 1.39 24.83
C HIS A 246 -0.49 2.47 24.91
N LEU A 247 -0.97 3.00 23.77
CA LEU A 247 -2.03 4.01 23.74
C LEU A 247 -3.35 3.49 24.34
N LYS A 248 -3.70 2.21 24.08
CA LYS A 248 -4.89 1.56 24.66
C LYS A 248 -4.72 1.23 26.14
N SER A 249 -3.49 1.20 26.65
CA SER A 249 -3.23 0.87 28.04
C SER A 249 -3.70 1.98 28.99
N LYS A 250 -4.16 1.59 30.18
CA LYS A 250 -4.41 2.52 31.30
C LYS A 250 -3.12 3.15 31.85
N LYS A 251 -1.96 2.92 31.24
CA LYS A 251 -0.66 3.43 31.71
C LYS A 251 -0.19 4.66 30.92
N CYS A 252 -0.75 4.92 29.74
CA CYS A 252 -0.41 6.12 28.97
C CYS A 252 -1.05 7.36 29.63
N SER A 253 -0.25 8.21 30.28
CA SER A 253 -0.74 9.43 30.93
C SER A 253 -1.29 10.44 29.93
N MET A 254 -0.66 10.56 28.76
CA MET A 254 -1.11 11.43 27.67
C MET A 254 -2.54 11.08 27.21
N MET A 255 -2.84 9.78 27.00
CA MET A 255 -4.20 9.35 26.64
C MET A 255 -5.22 9.58 27.75
N LYS A 256 -4.81 9.50 29.02
CA LYS A 256 -5.69 9.84 30.15
C LYS A 256 -6.02 11.33 30.16
N GLN A 257 -5.02 12.18 29.92
CA GLN A 257 -5.20 13.63 29.89
C GLN A 257 -6.19 14.03 28.79
N LYS A 258 -5.98 13.55 27.55
CA LYS A 258 -6.92 13.82 26.44
C LYS A 258 -8.35 13.40 26.75
N LYS A 259 -8.55 12.18 27.26
CA LYS A 259 -9.89 11.70 27.66
C LYS A 259 -10.56 12.57 28.73
N ASN A 260 -9.77 13.10 29.67
CA ASN A 260 -10.28 14.00 30.70
C ASN A 260 -10.64 15.37 30.11
N ASP A 261 -9.83 15.87 29.18
CA ASP A 261 -10.09 17.15 28.50
C ASP A 261 -11.31 17.07 27.59
N ASP A 262 -11.49 15.95 26.86
CA ASP A 262 -12.68 15.70 26.05
C ASP A 262 -13.95 15.59 26.91
N LYS A 263 -13.85 14.95 28.08
CA LYS A 263 -14.97 14.88 29.04
C LYS A 263 -15.34 16.27 29.58
N LYS A 264 -14.35 17.13 29.84
CA LYS A 264 -14.57 18.52 30.29
C LYS A 264 -15.24 19.36 29.20
N LYS A 265 -14.81 19.22 27.94
CA LYS A 265 -15.43 19.90 26.79
C LYS A 265 -16.89 19.50 26.64
N LYS A 266 -17.20 18.19 26.65
CA LYS A 266 -18.60 17.69 26.57
C LYS A 266 -19.48 18.28 27.68
N SER A 267 -18.98 18.37 28.92
CA SER A 267 -19.77 18.99 30.02
C SER A 267 -19.99 20.50 29.89
N GLN A 268 -19.10 21.21 29.19
CA GLN A 268 -19.23 22.65 28.99
C GLN A 268 -20.26 22.97 27.90
N ASP A 269 -20.27 22.19 26.82
CA ASP A 269 -21.22 22.36 25.71
C ASP A 269 -22.67 22.03 26.14
N ASP A 270 -22.85 21.04 27.01
CA ASP A 270 -24.16 20.68 27.59
C ASP A 270 -24.70 21.76 28.56
N SER A 271 -23.83 22.64 29.07
CA SER A 271 -24.22 23.72 29.98
C SER A 271 -24.57 25.01 29.22
N ALA A 272 -23.89 25.28 28.11
CA ALA A 272 -24.14 26.46 27.27
C ALA A 272 -25.46 26.38 26.49
N SER A 273 -25.92 25.17 26.16
CA SER A 273 -27.17 24.94 25.43
C SER A 273 -28.45 25.06 26.28
N LYS A 274 -28.32 25.43 27.57
CA LYS A 274 -29.45 25.55 28.50
C LYS A 274 -29.84 26.99 28.86
N GLU A 275 -29.06 27.99 28.45
CA GLU A 275 -29.36 29.41 28.73
C GLU A 275 -30.02 30.15 27.55
N GLU A 276 -30.12 29.55 26.36
CA GLU A 276 -30.73 30.17 25.18
C GLU A 276 -32.16 29.65 24.91
N LYS A 277 -33.01 29.62 25.95
CA LYS A 277 -34.45 29.30 25.77
C LYS A 277 -35.40 29.98 26.77
N VAL A 278 -35.05 31.18 27.22
CA VAL A 278 -35.93 32.03 28.05
C VAL A 278 -35.77 33.48 27.59
N GLU A 279 -36.29 33.82 26.40
CA GLU A 279 -36.71 35.18 26.02
C GLU A 279 -37.27 35.15 24.58
N GLU A 280 -38.42 34.49 24.39
CA GLU A 280 -39.36 34.84 23.32
C GLU A 280 -40.75 34.33 23.71
N GLU A 281 -41.40 35.05 24.63
CA GLU A 281 -42.84 34.97 24.86
C GLU A 281 -43.44 36.36 24.53
N GLU A 282 -44.61 36.34 23.92
CA GLU A 282 -45.57 37.45 23.73
C GLU A 282 -45.42 38.39 22.52
N ALA A 283 -46.15 38.08 21.44
CA ALA A 283 -47.29 38.91 20.98
C ALA A 283 -47.99 38.29 19.75
N SER A 284 -49.24 37.84 19.91
CA SER A 284 -50.42 38.46 19.26
C SER A 284 -51.56 37.45 19.07
N ASP A 285 -52.64 37.68 19.81
CA ASP A 285 -53.97 37.11 19.60
C ASP A 285 -54.52 37.42 18.19
N GLY A 286 -55.22 36.45 17.61
CA GLY A 286 -55.82 36.57 16.27
C GLY A 286 -56.78 35.43 15.93
N ASN A 287 -57.89 35.39 16.68
CA ASN A 287 -59.10 34.59 16.49
C ASN A 287 -59.66 34.64 15.04
N ILE A 288 -60.20 33.53 14.48
CA ILE A 288 -61.45 33.42 13.70
C ILE A 288 -61.77 31.95 13.34
N ALA A 289 -62.98 31.56 13.74
CA ALA A 289 -63.91 30.50 13.32
C ALA A 289 -63.66 29.69 12.02
N SER A 290 -63.79 28.35 12.08
CA SER A 290 -64.93 27.52 11.60
C SER A 290 -64.87 27.22 10.08
N VAL A 291 -65.02 25.99 9.54
CA VAL A 291 -66.19 25.09 9.52
C VAL A 291 -65.79 23.76 8.84
N ALA A 292 -66.47 22.68 9.24
CA ALA A 292 -66.75 21.40 8.58
C ALA A 292 -65.62 20.37 8.32
N ASP A 293 -65.68 19.11 8.75
CA ASP A 293 -66.70 18.03 8.72
C ASP A 293 -66.34 17.02 7.63
N THR A 294 -65.68 15.90 7.98
CA THR A 294 -65.87 14.60 7.30
C THR A 294 -65.45 13.44 8.22
N THR A 295 -66.46 12.72 8.71
CA THR A 295 -66.59 11.26 8.91
C THR A 295 -65.57 10.36 8.17
N SER A 296 -65.23 9.11 8.51
CA SER A 296 -65.63 8.09 9.49
C SER A 296 -64.70 6.85 9.27
N SER A 297 -64.69 5.94 10.26
CA SER A 297 -64.29 4.50 10.21
C SER A 297 -62.82 4.20 10.53
N LYS A 298 -62.41 3.76 11.73
CA LYS A 298 -62.85 2.68 12.66
C LYS A 298 -62.52 1.25 12.19
N ALA A 299 -61.41 0.68 12.68
CA ALA A 299 -61.22 -0.74 13.00
C ALA A 299 -59.93 -0.95 13.84
N PRO A 300 -59.76 -2.04 14.61
CA PRO A 300 -59.27 -1.94 15.99
C PRO A 300 -57.88 -2.54 16.28
N GLU A 301 -57.38 -2.13 17.45
CA GLU A 301 -56.25 -2.65 18.21
C GLU A 301 -56.25 -4.18 18.35
N THR A 302 -55.05 -4.77 18.26
CA THR A 302 -54.73 -5.99 19.00
C THR A 302 -53.44 -5.79 19.80
N VAL A 303 -53.63 -5.78 21.11
CA VAL A 303 -52.61 -5.82 22.16
C VAL A 303 -52.11 -7.26 22.30
N VAL A 304 -50.80 -7.49 22.20
CA VAL A 304 -50.17 -8.70 22.71
C VAL A 304 -49.02 -8.31 23.66
N LYS A 305 -49.32 -8.35 24.95
CA LYS A 305 -48.34 -8.53 26.02
C LYS A 305 -47.98 -10.02 26.09
N ASN A 306 -46.70 -10.37 26.11
CA ASN A 306 -46.02 -10.92 27.29
C ASN A 306 -44.74 -11.69 26.94
N GLN A 307 -43.71 -11.40 27.75
CA GLN A 307 -42.75 -12.33 28.37
C GLN A 307 -41.92 -13.23 27.44
N LYS A 308 -40.60 -13.24 27.64
CA LYS A 308 -39.95 -14.10 28.66
C LYS A 308 -38.43 -14.07 28.46
N LYS A 309 -37.72 -13.73 29.54
CA LYS A 309 -36.29 -13.93 29.75
C LYS A 309 -35.88 -15.38 29.43
N ARG A 310 -34.75 -15.58 28.76
CA ARG A 310 -33.82 -16.69 29.07
C ARG A 310 -32.38 -16.36 28.63
N PRO A 311 -31.37 -16.78 29.41
CA PRO A 311 -29.96 -16.56 29.12
C PRO A 311 -29.36 -17.76 28.37
N LEU A 312 -28.46 -17.49 27.43
CA LEU A 312 -27.56 -18.44 26.76
C LEU A 312 -26.27 -17.64 26.52
N SER A 313 -25.05 -18.09 26.76
CA SER A 313 -24.48 -19.32 27.31
C SER A 313 -22.99 -19.03 27.40
N GLN A 314 -22.33 -19.38 28.50
CA GLN A 314 -20.88 -19.29 28.63
C GLN A 314 -20.21 -20.15 27.54
N VAL A 315 -19.44 -19.51 26.66
CA VAL A 315 -18.48 -20.21 25.80
C VAL A 315 -17.22 -20.44 26.63
N VAL A 316 -17.04 -21.69 27.02
CA VAL A 316 -15.80 -22.18 27.64
C VAL A 316 -14.75 -22.29 26.55
N SER A 317 -13.80 -21.36 26.52
CA SER A 317 -12.61 -21.46 25.66
C SER A 317 -11.61 -22.41 26.30
N SER A 318 -11.64 -23.67 25.87
CA SER A 318 -10.67 -24.71 26.20
C SER A 318 -9.27 -24.30 25.72
N SER A 319 -8.39 -23.93 26.64
CA SER A 319 -6.96 -23.72 26.37
C SER A 319 -6.27 -25.08 26.15
N LEU A 320 -6.05 -25.46 24.89
CA LEU A 320 -5.16 -26.55 24.53
C LEU A 320 -3.70 -26.11 24.70
N ARG A 321 -3.13 -26.49 25.85
CA ARG A 321 -1.71 -26.31 26.20
C ARG A 321 -0.88 -27.38 25.46
N VAL A 322 -0.35 -27.04 24.29
CA VAL A 322 0.62 -27.92 23.59
C VAL A 322 1.97 -27.86 24.34
N LYS A 323 2.27 -28.90 25.12
CA LYS A 323 3.61 -29.16 25.64
C LYS A 323 4.52 -29.55 24.48
N ARG A 324 5.41 -28.64 24.05
CA ARG A 324 6.57 -29.00 23.22
C ARG A 324 7.56 -29.77 24.09
N THR A 325 7.64 -31.07 23.86
CA THR A 325 8.73 -31.94 24.31
C THR A 325 10.00 -31.56 23.55
N ARG A 326 11.02 -31.13 24.31
CA ARG A 326 12.39 -30.93 23.85
C ARG A 326 13.01 -32.33 23.70
N ARG A 327 13.24 -32.80 22.48
CA ARG A 327 14.15 -33.93 22.25
C ARG A 327 15.58 -33.40 22.27
N ARG A 328 16.41 -34.11 23.03
CA ARG A 328 17.86 -33.97 23.12
C ARG A 328 18.51 -34.18 21.76
#